data_AF-T1GJ53-F1
#
_entry.id   AF-T1GJ53-F1
#
_cell.length_a   1.000
_cell.length_b   1.000
_cell.length_c   1.000
_cell.angle_alpha   90.00
_cell.angle_beta   90.00
_cell.angle_gamma   90.00
#
_symmetry.space_group_name_H-M   'P 1'
#
loop_
_entity.id
_entity.type
_entity.pdbx_description
1 polymer ?
#
loop_
_entity_poly.entity_id
_entity_poly.type
_entity_poly.pdbx_seq_one_letter_code
_entity_poly.pdbx_strand_id
1 'polypeptide(L)'
;MKKMITMNELVDLRMQQHLAHELYRQQIMQRIPDPFPAMLPVPIPRHVLLPPRVTLPGVEATLQNKDLWNQFHQLGTEMIITKCGR
;
A
#
# COMPACT_ATOMS: atom_id res chain seq x y z
N MET A 1 -38.12 5.09 -9.00
CA MET A 1 -38.10 6.47 -8.46
C MET A 1 -36.74 6.69 -7.80
N LYS A 2 -35.81 7.45 -8.41
CA LYS A 2 -34.49 7.72 -7.82
C LYS A 2 -34.68 8.70 -6.66
N LYS A 3 -34.30 8.33 -5.43
CA LYS A 3 -34.23 9.28 -4.31
C LYS A 3 -33.22 10.37 -4.67
N MET A 4 -33.66 11.62 -4.67
CA MET A 4 -32.81 12.77 -4.92
C MET A 4 -32.02 13.05 -3.65
N ILE A 5 -30.69 12.98 -3.72
CA ILE A 5 -29.81 13.25 -2.58
C ILE A 5 -29.94 14.73 -2.23
N THR A 6 -30.24 15.02 -0.98
CA THR A 6 -30.37 16.39 -0.47
C THR A 6 -29.00 17.04 -0.28
N MET A 7 -28.93 18.38 -0.30
CA MET A 7 -27.65 19.09 -0.12
C MET A 7 -26.98 18.79 1.23
N ASN A 8 -27.76 18.55 2.27
CA ASN A 8 -27.23 18.17 3.58
C ASN A 8 -26.57 16.79 3.52
N GLU A 9 -27.23 15.80 2.92
CA GLU A 9 -26.64 14.47 2.71
C GLU A 9 -25.37 14.53 1.86
N LEU A 10 -25.31 15.42 0.87
CA LEU A 10 -24.12 15.62 0.05
C LEU A 10 -22.94 16.22 0.84
N VAL A 11 -23.21 17.16 1.74
CA VAL A 11 -22.20 17.75 2.62
C VAL A 11 -21.70 16.71 3.63
N ASP A 12 -22.61 15.93 4.21
CA ASP A 12 -22.26 14.83 5.13
C ASP A 12 -21.42 13.76 4.43
N LEU A 13 -21.78 13.39 3.20
CA LEU A 13 -20.99 12.46 2.38
C LEU A 13 -19.57 12.98 2.12
N ARG A 14 -19.42 14.26 1.79
CA ARG A 14 -18.11 14.88 1.57
C ARG A 14 -17.29 14.95 2.86
N MET A 15 -17.91 15.28 3.98
CA MET A 15 -17.26 15.29 5.28
C MET A 15 -16.78 13.88 5.67
N GLN A 16 -17.64 12.87 5.47
CA GLN A 16 -17.30 11.48 5.73
C GLN A 16 -16.15 11.00 4.83
N GLN A 17 -16.14 11.39 3.55
CA GLN A 17 -15.02 11.13 2.63
C GLN A 17 -13.72 11.78 3.10
N HIS A 18 -13.77 13.03 3.56
CA HIS A 18 -12.60 13.74 4.06
C HIS A 18 -12.01 13.06 5.31
N LEU A 19 -12.87 12.69 6.27
CA LEU A 19 -12.46 11.97 7.47
C LEU A 19 -11.85 10.60 7.14
N ALA A 20 -12.46 9.86 6.21
CA ALA A 20 -11.94 8.56 5.79
C ALA A 20 -10.54 8.67 5.14
N HIS A 21 -10.31 9.70 4.31
CA HIS A 21 -9.00 9.94 3.72
C HIS A 21 -7.94 10.32 4.76
N GLU A 22 -8.27 11.16 5.74
CA GLU A 22 -7.31 11.56 6.77
C GLU A 22 -6.93 10.36 7.67
N LEU A 23 -7.91 9.54 8.05
CA LEU A 23 -7.66 8.32 8.83
C LEU A 23 -6.77 7.33 8.06
N TYR A 24 -7.04 7.13 6.76
CA TYR A 24 -6.21 6.29 5.90
C TYR A 24 -4.77 6.82 5.80
N ARG A 25 -4.62 8.13 5.61
CA ARG A 25 -3.31 8.79 5.56
C ARG A 25 -2.52 8.56 6.86
N GLN A 26 -3.17 8.70 8.02
CA GLN A 26 -2.51 8.47 9.31
C GLN A 26 -2.13 7.00 9.52
N GLN A 27 -2.96 6.05 9.08
CA GLN A 27 -2.67 4.62 9.17
C GLN A 27 -1.47 4.20 8.32
N ILE A 28 -1.36 4.72 7.09
CA ILE A 28 -0.17 4.49 6.24
C ILE A 28 1.10 4.96 6.94
N MET A 29 1.06 6.16 7.53
CA MET A 29 2.20 6.73 8.25
C MET A 29 2.63 5.88 9.45
N GLN A 30 1.70 5.17 10.09
CA GLN A 30 1.97 4.31 11.24
C GLN A 30 2.35 2.85 10.85
N ARG A 31 2.50 2.53 9.55
CA ARG A 31 2.75 1.17 9.04
C ARG A 31 1.75 0.11 9.54
N ILE A 32 0.55 0.53 9.94
CA ILE A 32 -0.52 -0.38 10.31
C ILE A 32 -0.97 -1.10 9.03
N PRO A 33 -1.16 -2.44 9.04
CA PRO A 33 -1.64 -3.16 7.87
C PRO A 33 -2.92 -2.51 7.35
N ASP A 34 -2.97 -2.24 6.04
CA ASP A 34 -4.09 -1.56 5.42
C ASP A 34 -5.43 -2.27 5.74
N PRO A 35 -6.41 -1.60 6.36
CA PRO A 35 -7.72 -2.18 6.65
C PRO A 35 -8.67 -2.17 5.43
N PHE A 36 -8.36 -1.44 4.35
CA PHE A 36 -9.21 -1.36 3.15
C PHE A 36 -9.51 -2.71 2.49
N PRO A 37 -8.57 -3.67 2.38
CA PRO A 37 -8.85 -5.00 1.88
C PRO A 37 -9.99 -5.72 2.63
N ALA A 38 -10.18 -5.43 3.92
CA ALA A 38 -11.23 -6.04 4.74
C ALA A 38 -12.60 -5.35 4.61
N MET A 39 -12.63 -4.10 4.15
CA MET A 39 -13.86 -3.30 3.99
C MET A 39 -14.50 -3.47 2.60
N LEU A 40 -13.83 -4.17 1.68
CA LEU A 40 -14.36 -4.42 0.34
C LEU A 40 -15.40 -5.56 0.40
N PRO A 41 -16.64 -5.35 -0.11
CA PRO A 41 -17.72 -6.34 -0.02
C PRO A 41 -17.45 -7.64 -0.79
N VAL A 42 -16.37 -7.69 -1.57
CA VAL A 42 -15.94 -8.83 -2.35
C VAL A 42 -14.50 -9.14 -1.94
N PRO A 43 -14.16 -10.40 -1.61
CA PRO A 43 -12.78 -10.80 -1.38
C PRO A 43 -12.00 -10.52 -2.67
N ILE A 44 -11.27 -9.41 -2.72
CA ILE A 44 -10.41 -9.12 -3.86
C ILE A 44 -9.24 -10.08 -3.74
N PRO A 45 -9.04 -10.99 -4.71
CA PRO A 45 -7.92 -11.88 -4.65
C PRO A 45 -6.62 -11.07 -4.59
N ARG A 46 -5.67 -11.48 -3.72
CA ARG A 46 -4.38 -10.78 -3.53
C ARG A 46 -3.61 -10.52 -4.82
N HIS A 47 -3.86 -11.30 -5.88
CA HIS A 47 -3.26 -11.12 -7.20
C HIS A 47 -3.72 -9.86 -7.94
N VAL A 48 -4.85 -9.25 -7.57
CA VAL A 48 -5.35 -7.99 -8.18
C VAL A 48 -4.74 -6.76 -7.51
N LEU A 49 -4.25 -6.89 -6.27
CA LEU A 49 -3.60 -5.79 -5.53
C LEU A 49 -2.14 -5.58 -5.93
N LEU A 50 -1.52 -6.59 -6.55
CA LEU A 50 -0.17 -6.50 -7.06
C LEU A 50 -0.24 -5.99 -8.50
N PRO A 51 0.46 -4.90 -8.85
CA PRO A 51 0.56 -4.48 -10.24
C PRO A 51 1.09 -5.65 -11.09
N PRO A 52 0.64 -5.79 -12.35
CA PRO A 52 1.09 -6.87 -13.23
C PRO A 52 2.63 -6.87 -13.28
N ARG A 53 3.25 -8.01 -12.97
CA ARG A 53 4.69 -8.18 -13.19
C ARG A 53 4.95 -8.22 -14.69
N VAL A 54 5.25 -7.07 -15.27
CA VAL A 54 5.73 -6.97 -16.64
C VAL A 54 7.12 -7.62 -16.69
N THR A 55 7.24 -8.78 -17.31
CA THR A 55 8.52 -9.43 -17.56
C THR A 55 9.04 -9.03 -18.93
N LEU A 56 10.29 -8.59 -19.02
CA LEU A 56 10.94 -8.32 -20.29
C LEU A 56 11.39 -9.64 -20.94
N PRO A 57 11.02 -9.93 -22.20
CA PRO A 57 11.41 -11.16 -22.86
C PRO A 57 12.93 -11.30 -22.95
N GLY A 58 13.47 -12.44 -22.53
CA GLY A 58 14.90 -12.76 -22.64
C GLY A 58 15.82 -12.03 -21.65
N VAL A 59 15.27 -11.36 -20.63
CA VAL A 59 16.06 -10.67 -19.61
C VAL A 59 16.07 -11.48 -18.32
N GLU A 60 17.27 -11.83 -17.85
CA GLU A 60 17.48 -12.43 -16.55
C GLU A 60 18.34 -11.53 -15.66
N ALA A 61 18.07 -11.57 -14.35
CA ALA A 61 18.86 -10.86 -13.35
C ALA A 61 19.25 -11.83 -12.22
N THR A 62 20.51 -11.72 -11.79
CA THR A 62 21.04 -12.51 -10.67
C THR A 62 21.50 -11.58 -9.56
N LEU A 63 21.20 -11.95 -8.30
CA LEU A 63 21.65 -11.20 -7.13
C LEU A 63 23.07 -11.64 -6.76
N GLN A 64 24.02 -10.74 -6.95
CA GLN A 64 25.40 -10.95 -6.50
C GLN A 64 25.44 -10.99 -4.97
N ASN A 65 26.32 -11.84 -4.41
CA ASN A 65 26.48 -12.05 -2.97
C ASN A 65 25.18 -12.43 -2.23
N LYS A 66 24.33 -13.24 -2.87
CA LYS A 66 23.02 -13.65 -2.33
C LYS A 66 23.11 -14.23 -0.91
N ASP A 67 24.13 -15.02 -0.60
CA ASP A 67 24.27 -15.64 0.72
C ASP A 67 24.48 -14.62 1.83
N LEU A 68 25.22 -13.55 1.55
CA LEU A 68 25.41 -12.45 2.50
C LEU A 68 24.10 -11.67 2.68
N TRP A 69 23.38 -11.38 1.59
CA TRP A 69 22.07 -10.74 1.67
C TRP A 69 21.08 -11.56 2.49
N ASN A 70 21.12 -12.90 2.37
CA ASN A 70 20.27 -13.78 3.17
C ASN A 70 20.59 -13.71 4.67
N GLN A 71 21.87 -13.59 5.04
CA GLN A 71 22.27 -13.45 6.45
C GLN A 71 21.75 -12.14 7.06
N PHE A 72 21.90 -11.01 6.36
CA PHE A 72 21.31 -9.74 6.81
C PHE A 72 19.78 -9.79 6.85
N HIS A 73 19.15 -10.44 5.87
CA HIS A 73 17.70 -10.58 5.82
C HIS A 73 17.15 -11.37 7.01
N GLN A 74 17.84 -12.44 7.44
CA GLN A 74 17.45 -13.24 8.60
C GLN A 74 17.42 -12.42 9.90
N LEU A 75 18.31 -11.44 10.03
CA LEU A 75 18.40 -10.56 11.21
C LEU A 75 17.50 -9.33 11.11
N GLY A 76 17.07 -8.96 9.90
CA GLY A 76 16.42 -7.70 9.58
C GLY A 76 17.43 -6.71 9.01
N THR A 77 17.53 -6.67 7.68
CA THR A 77 18.49 -5.78 7.00
C THR A 77 18.20 -4.32 7.32
N GLU A 78 19.16 -3.64 7.94
CA GLU A 78 19.14 -2.20 8.20
C GLU A 78 20.17 -1.48 7.33
N MET A 79 19.83 -0.27 6.88
CA MET A 79 20.70 0.55 6.02
C MET A 79 20.89 1.92 6.65
N ILE A 80 22.15 2.33 6.79
CA ILE A 80 22.51 3.62 7.37
C ILE A 80 22.31 4.71 6.32
N ILE A 81 21.61 5.78 6.69
CA ILE A 81 21.57 7.02 5.92
C ILE A 81 22.30 8.10 6.71
N THR A 82 23.06 8.95 6.01
CA THR A 82 23.73 10.10 6.62
C THR A 82 23.39 11.37 5.85
N LYS A 83 23.62 12.54 6.46
CA LYS A 83 23.42 13.84 5.79
C LYS A 83 24.20 13.95 4.47
N CYS A 84 25.36 13.30 4.38
CA CYS A 84 26.23 13.38 3.21
C CYS A 84 26.06 12.20 2.23
N GLY A 85 25.17 11.25 2.52
CA GLY A 85 25.05 9.99 1.79
C GLY A 85 25.81 8.82 2.45
N ARG A 86 25.61 7.61 1.94
CA ARG A 86 26.28 6.39 2.39
C ARG A 86 26.76 5.59 1.20
#